data_AF-A0A1V3FFF1-F1
#
_entry.id   AF-A0A1V3FFF1-F1
#
_cell.length_a   1.000
_cell.length_b   1.000
_cell.length_c   1.000
_cell.angle_alpha   90.00
_cell.angle_beta   90.00
_cell.angle_gamma   90.00
#
_symmetry.space_group_name_H-M   'P 1'
#
loop_
_entity.id
_entity.type
_entity.pdbx_description
1 polymer ?
#
loop_
_entity_poly.entity_id
_entity_poly.type
_entity_poly.pdbx_seq_one_letter_code
_entity_poly.pdbx_strand_id
1 'polypeptide(L)' 'LWKWLKDEVIANVFHKDQNDIAQSITRFEQYVLQHPDEVLRRMGCAV' A
#
# COMPACT_ATOMS: atom_id res chain seq x y z
N LEU A 1 -5.04 -6.89 2.33
CA LEU A 1 -4.90 -5.85 1.28
C LEU A 1 -5.79 -4.62 1.49
N TRP A 2 -7.12 -4.73 1.51
CA TRP A 2 -8.03 -3.57 1.61
C TRP A 2 -7.79 -2.68 2.83
N LYS A 3 -7.52 -3.28 4.00
CA LYS A 3 -7.16 -2.53 5.21
C LYS A 3 -5.84 -1.76 5.05
N TRP A 4 -4.92 -2.30 4.24
CA TRP A 4 -3.59 -1.72 4.00
C TRP A 4 -3.63 -0.59 2.97
N LEU A 5 -4.43 -0.75 1.93
CA LEU A 5 -4.78 0.33 1.02
C LEU A 5 -5.48 1.45 1.79
N LYS A 6 -6.37 1.11 2.73
CA LYS A 6 -6.97 2.10 3.62
C LYS A 6 -5.95 2.75 4.55
N ASP A 7 -5.03 2.03 5.17
CA ASP A 7 -4.07 2.67 6.08
C ASP A 7 -3.09 3.58 5.32
N GLU A 8 -2.64 3.20 4.11
CA GLU A 8 -1.78 4.04 3.26
C GLU A 8 -2.55 5.21 2.58
N VAL A 9 -3.83 5.04 2.25
CA VAL A 9 -4.62 6.04 1.49
C VAL A 9 -5.54 6.89 2.40
N ILE A 10 -6.07 6.33 3.48
CA ILE A 10 -6.97 7.01 4.46
C ILE A 10 -6.17 7.71 5.57
N ALA A 11 -4.99 7.23 5.98
CA ALA A 11 -4.09 8.07 6.80
C ALA A 11 -3.59 9.30 6.00
N ASN A 12 -3.72 9.26 4.68
CA ASN A 12 -3.37 10.30 3.72
C ASN A 12 -4.53 11.28 3.41
N VAL A 13 -5.32 11.64 4.42
CA VAL A 13 -6.28 12.77 4.36
C VAL A 13 -5.60 14.13 4.04
N PHE A 14 -4.28 14.16 3.88
CA PHE A 14 -3.45 15.32 3.52
C PHE A 14 -2.98 15.37 2.05
N HIS A 15 -3.42 14.46 1.19
CA HIS A 15 -3.12 14.58 -0.24
C HIS A 15 -3.93 15.70 -0.87
N LYS A 16 -3.23 16.77 -1.24
CA LYS A 16 -3.82 18.00 -1.80
C LYS A 16 -4.61 17.70 -3.06
N ASP A 17 -4.10 16.79 -3.91
CA ASP A 17 -4.61 16.57 -5.25
C ASP A 17 -4.59 15.07 -5.66
N GLN A 18 -5.36 14.71 -6.69
CA GLN A 18 -5.44 13.35 -7.23
C GLN A 18 -4.08 12.74 -7.60
N ASN A 19 -3.09 13.58 -7.92
CA ASN A 19 -1.74 13.16 -8.26
C ASN A 19 -1.02 12.49 -7.07
N ASP A 20 -1.21 12.99 -5.86
CA ASP A 20 -0.59 12.39 -4.66
C ASP A 20 -1.20 11.02 -4.32
N ILE A 21 -2.52 10.87 -4.58
CA ILE A 21 -3.21 9.58 -4.47
C ILE A 21 -2.63 8.59 -5.48
N ALA A 22 -2.50 9.00 -6.75
CA ALA A 22 -1.92 8.16 -7.79
C ALA A 22 -0.48 7.74 -7.44
N GLN A 23 0.34 8.67 -6.95
CA GLN A 23 1.72 8.39 -6.53
C GLN A 23 1.79 7.41 -5.35
N SER A 24 0.86 7.53 -4.39
CA SER A 24 0.80 6.62 -3.25
C SER A 24 0.39 5.21 -3.66
N ILE A 25 -0.56 5.09 -4.59
CA ILE A 25 -0.93 3.79 -5.18
C ILE A 25 0.26 3.18 -5.92
N THR A 26 0.97 3.97 -6.74
CA THR A 26 2.16 3.47 -7.46
C THR A 26 3.25 3.00 -6.51
N ARG A 27 3.52 3.73 -5.42
CA ARG A 27 4.51 3.32 -4.41
C ARG A 27 4.09 2.03 -3.71
N PHE A 28 2.81 1.89 -3.39
CA PHE A 28 2.27 0.67 -2.80
C PHE A 28 2.43 -0.54 -3.74
N GLU A 29 2.07 -0.39 -5.01
CA GLU A 29 2.24 -1.45 -6.01
C GLU A 29 3.72 -1.86 -6.14
N GLN A 30 4.63 -0.89 -6.20
CA GLN A 30 6.07 -1.15 -6.25
C GLN A 30 6.56 -1.91 -5.01
N TYR A 31 6.13 -1.52 -3.81
CA TYR A 31 6.50 -2.21 -2.59
C TYR A 31 6.03 -3.67 -2.59
N VAL A 32 4.80 -3.93 -3.05
CA VAL A 32 4.25 -5.29 -3.17
C VAL A 32 5.09 -6.15 -4.12
N LEU A 33 5.51 -5.59 -5.26
CA LEU A 33 6.33 -6.29 -6.24
C LEU A 33 7.76 -6.56 -5.73
N GLN A 34 8.33 -5.63 -4.95
CA GLN A 34 9.70 -5.75 -4.44
C GLN A 34 9.80 -6.68 -3.22
N HIS A 35 8.72 -6.84 -2.45
CA HIS A 35 8.72 -7.56 -1.18
C HIS A 35 7.59 -8.60 -1.07
N PRO A 36 7.43 -9.53 -2.05
CA PRO A 36 6.31 -10.45 -2.07
C PRO A 36 6.26 -11.36 -0.83
N ASP A 37 7.41 -11.83 -0.34
CA ASP A 37 7.47 -12.70 0.85
C ASP A 37 7.08 -11.97 2.13
N GLU A 38 7.50 -10.70 2.30
CA GLU A 38 7.12 -9.91 3.46
C GLU A 38 5.62 -9.61 3.44
N VAL A 39 5.06 -9.31 2.26
CA VAL A 39 3.64 -9.11 2.07
C VAL A 39 2.86 -10.39 2.41
N LEU A 40 3.30 -11.55 1.91
CA LEU A 40 2.67 -12.84 2.20
C LEU A 40 2.73 -13.19 3.69
N ARG A 41 3.88 -12.97 4.34
CA ARG A 41 4.06 -13.21 5.77
C ARG A 41 3.16 -12.32 6.62
N ARG A 42 3.05 -11.03 6.30
CA ARG A 42 2.15 -10.11 7.00
C ARG A 42 0.67 -10.37 6.73
N MET A 43 0.33 -10.95 5.58
CA MET A 43 -1.02 -11.45 5.30
C MET A 43 -1.35 -12.74 6.06
N GLY A 44 -0.38 -13.34 6.77
CA GLY A 44 -0.55 -14.64 7.41
C GLY A 44 -0.62 -15.78 6.41
N CYS A 45 -0.19 -15.55 5.17
CA CYS A 45 -0.17 -16.54 4.09
C CYS A 45 1.19 -17.27 3.99
N ALA A 46 2.25 -16.74 4.58
CA ALA A 46 3.55 -17.39 4.73
C ALA A 46 3.95 -17.48 6.20
N VAL A 47 4.46 -18.65 6.61
CA VAL A 47 4.93 -18.97 7.98
C VAL A 47 6.41 -18.65 8.10
#